data_AF-A0A8T4HF62-F1
#
_entry.id   AF-A0A8T4HF62-F1
#
_cell.length_a   1.000
_cell.length_b   1.000
_cell.length_c   1.000
_cell.angle_alpha   90.00
_cell.angle_beta   90.00
_cell.angle_gamma   90.00
#
_symmetry.space_group_name_H-M   'P 1'
#
loop_
_entity.id
_entity.type
_entity.pdbx_description
1 polymer ?
#
loop_
_entity_poly.entity_id
_entity_poly.type
_entity_poly.pdbx_seq_one_letter_code
_entity_poly.pdbx_strand_id
1 'polypeptide(L)'
;MRHLSAEMLAAGSQQPDPITSAGNAQLGIAALVGIAVIVVLITRFKLHAFLALTLGTLALGAVAAAPLDKAIESFTAGLGDTVAGVGVLIALGAILGKLLADSGGADQIVDTILARASRRSIPWAMALIAGIVGLPMFFEVGLVLLIPVVLLVAKRGNYSVMRVGIPALAGLSVMHGLVPPHPGPLVAIDAMNANLGVTLALGLVVGVPTLIVAGPLFGKVAARWVDTTPPAGVVPERATSELDRRPAFGATLATVLLPVVLMLAKALT
;
A
#
# COMPACT_ATOMS: atom_id res chain seq x y z
N MET A 1 -37.02 -17.86 9.81
CA MET A 1 -35.58 -18.10 10.14
C MET A 1 -34.66 -17.07 9.46
N ARG A 2 -34.91 -15.75 9.59
CA ARG A 2 -34.03 -14.69 9.03
C ARG A 2 -33.67 -13.57 10.03
N HIS A 3 -34.14 -13.66 11.28
CA HIS A 3 -33.88 -12.64 12.31
C HIS A 3 -32.76 -13.00 13.29
N LEU A 4 -32.27 -14.25 13.27
CA LEU A 4 -31.21 -14.71 14.18
C LEU A 4 -29.80 -14.25 13.77
N SER A 5 -29.60 -13.80 12.53
CA SER A 5 -28.27 -13.47 12.00
C SER A 5 -27.74 -12.11 12.46
N ALA A 6 -28.62 -11.13 12.68
CA ALA A 6 -28.20 -9.79 13.09
C ALA A 6 -27.91 -9.71 14.60
N GLU A 7 -28.73 -10.36 15.42
CA GLU A 7 -28.51 -10.41 16.87
C GLU A 7 -27.34 -11.32 17.25
N MET A 8 -27.11 -12.44 16.54
CA MET A 8 -25.92 -13.27 16.75
C MET A 8 -24.60 -12.59 16.32
N LEU A 9 -24.63 -11.68 15.34
CA LEU A 9 -23.46 -10.85 14.99
C LEU A 9 -23.17 -9.78 16.05
N ALA A 10 -24.20 -9.33 16.79
CA ALA A 10 -24.05 -8.36 17.89
C ALA A 10 -23.70 -9.02 19.24
N ALA A 11 -24.01 -10.31 19.42
CA ALA A 11 -23.86 -11.01 20.71
C ALA A 11 -22.40 -11.41 21.06
N GLY A 12 -21.43 -11.20 20.16
CA GLY A 12 -20.05 -11.65 20.33
C GLY A 12 -19.07 -10.60 20.88
N SER A 13 -19.43 -9.32 20.93
CA SER A 13 -18.55 -8.28 21.47
C SER A 13 -19.04 -7.86 22.84
N GLN A 14 -18.41 -8.35 23.91
CA GLN A 14 -18.39 -7.61 25.17
C GLN A 14 -17.81 -6.23 24.87
N GLN A 15 -18.69 -5.27 24.66
CA GLN A 15 -18.31 -3.91 24.33
C GLN A 15 -17.73 -3.30 25.61
N PRO A 16 -16.46 -2.87 25.63
CA PRO A 16 -15.87 -2.28 26.81
C PRO A 16 -16.73 -1.09 27.25
N ASP A 17 -16.81 -0.87 28.57
CA ASP A 17 -17.62 0.21 29.14
C ASP A 17 -17.32 1.53 28.41
N PRO A 18 -18.35 2.25 27.96
CA PRO A 18 -18.16 3.42 27.13
C PRO A 18 -17.36 4.47 27.88
N ILE A 19 -16.26 4.92 27.27
CA ILE A 19 -15.35 5.94 27.82
C ILE A 19 -16.00 7.32 28.00
N THR A 20 -17.21 7.51 27.48
CA THR A 20 -17.97 8.75 27.52
C THR A 20 -19.48 8.47 27.58
N SER A 21 -20.23 9.41 28.16
CA SER A 21 -21.70 9.45 28.12
C SER A 21 -22.26 10.07 26.83
N ALA A 22 -21.42 10.41 25.85
CA ALA A 22 -21.82 10.99 24.57
C ALA A 22 -22.75 10.07 23.76
N GLY A 23 -23.81 10.64 23.19
CA GLY A 23 -24.70 9.91 22.28
C GLY A 23 -24.06 9.60 20.93
N ASN A 24 -24.60 8.61 20.21
CA ASN A 24 -24.07 8.15 18.90
C ASN A 24 -23.86 9.30 17.88
N ALA A 25 -24.76 10.28 17.86
CA ALA A 25 -24.64 11.45 16.99
C ALA A 25 -23.42 12.32 17.34
N GLN A 26 -23.15 12.51 18.63
CA GLN A 26 -21.98 13.24 19.10
C GLN A 26 -20.69 12.48 18.79
N LEU A 27 -20.68 11.15 18.93
CA LEU A 27 -19.53 10.32 18.52
C LEU A 27 -19.26 10.42 17.01
N GLY A 28 -20.31 10.41 16.19
CA GLY A 28 -20.17 10.64 14.74
C GLY A 28 -19.58 12.00 14.42
N ILE A 29 -20.04 13.06 15.09
CA ILE A 29 -19.46 14.41 14.94
C ILE A 29 -18.01 14.45 15.42
N ALA A 30 -17.71 13.84 16.57
CA ALA A 30 -16.35 13.77 17.10
C ALA A 30 -15.39 13.08 16.13
N ALA A 31 -15.82 11.99 15.49
CA ALA A 31 -15.05 11.30 14.46
C ALA A 31 -14.80 12.19 13.24
N LEU A 32 -15.83 12.85 12.72
CA LEU A 32 -15.70 13.76 11.57
C LEU A 32 -14.77 14.95 11.88
N VAL A 33 -14.89 15.52 13.09
CA VAL A 33 -14.01 16.61 13.55
C VAL A 33 -12.57 16.11 13.67
N GLY A 34 -12.35 14.94 14.29
CA GLY A 34 -11.02 14.33 14.38
C GLY A 34 -10.38 14.12 13.01
N ILE A 35 -11.12 13.54 12.06
CA ILE A 35 -10.65 13.35 10.68
C ILE A 35 -10.34 14.69 10.00
N ALA A 36 -11.23 15.68 10.14
CA ALA A 36 -11.01 17.01 9.57
C ALA A 36 -9.73 17.67 10.14
N VAL A 37 -9.52 17.56 11.46
CA VAL A 37 -8.31 18.06 12.13
C VAL A 37 -7.06 17.38 11.58
N ILE A 38 -7.06 16.04 11.44
CA ILE A 38 -5.94 15.29 10.85
C ILE A 38 -5.64 15.77 9.43
N VAL A 39 -6.67 15.83 8.58
CA VAL A 39 -6.53 16.24 7.17
C VAL A 39 -5.98 17.66 7.09
N VAL A 40 -6.49 18.60 7.87
CA VAL A 40 -6.03 20.00 7.89
C VAL A 40 -4.58 20.10 8.39
N LEU A 41 -4.22 19.40 9.46
CA LEU A 41 -2.86 19.38 10.01
C LEU A 41 -1.84 18.85 8.99
N ILE A 42 -2.19 17.79 8.25
CA ILE A 42 -1.31 17.20 7.23
C ILE A 42 -1.24 18.09 5.98
N THR A 43 -2.38 18.50 5.43
CA THR A 43 -2.44 19.19 4.13
C THR A 43 -2.06 20.67 4.20
N ARG A 44 -2.56 21.39 5.21
CA ARG A 44 -2.40 22.85 5.32
C ARG A 44 -1.23 23.24 6.20
N PHE A 45 -1.00 22.51 7.29
CA PHE A 45 0.09 22.79 8.24
C PHE A 45 1.33 21.91 8.02
N LYS A 46 1.25 20.91 7.13
CA LYS A 46 2.36 20.01 6.77
C LYS A 46 3.00 19.32 7.99
N LEU A 47 2.20 19.05 9.03
CA LEU A 47 2.68 18.30 10.18
C LEU A 47 2.90 16.84 9.79
N HIS A 48 3.89 16.22 10.44
CA HIS A 48 4.14 14.80 10.28
C HIS A 48 2.89 13.99 10.65
N ALA A 49 2.56 12.96 9.86
CA ALA A 49 1.33 12.18 10.01
C ALA A 49 1.12 11.66 11.44
N PHE A 50 2.20 11.19 12.09
CA PHE A 50 2.16 10.77 13.49
C PHE A 50 1.64 11.86 14.45
N LEU A 51 2.15 13.08 14.34
CA LEU A 51 1.72 14.20 15.20
C LEU A 51 0.28 14.61 14.89
N ALA A 52 -0.08 14.63 13.60
CA ALA A 52 -1.43 14.96 13.18
C ALA A 52 -2.46 13.93 13.69
N LEU A 53 -2.12 12.64 13.66
CA LEU A 53 -2.96 11.57 14.21
C LEU A 53 -3.12 11.72 15.72
N THR A 54 -2.04 11.95 16.47
CA THR A 54 -2.10 12.16 17.93
C THR A 54 -2.97 13.36 18.30
N LEU A 55 -2.81 14.49 17.61
CA LEU A 55 -3.63 15.68 17.88
C LEU A 55 -5.10 15.47 17.45
N GLY A 56 -5.32 14.74 16.36
CA GLY A 56 -6.66 14.40 15.87
C GLY A 56 -7.44 13.49 16.79
N THR A 57 -6.80 12.47 17.36
CA THR A 57 -7.44 11.57 18.35
C THR A 57 -7.73 12.30 19.66
N LEU A 58 -6.86 13.21 20.09
CA LEU A 58 -7.14 14.09 21.24
C LEU A 58 -8.32 15.04 20.97
N ALA A 59 -8.40 15.63 19.77
CA ALA A 59 -9.54 16.47 19.38
C ALA A 59 -10.85 15.66 19.36
N LEU A 60 -10.81 14.42 18.87
CA LEU A 60 -11.94 13.50 18.92
C LEU A 60 -12.37 13.24 20.36
N GLY A 61 -11.43 12.86 21.25
CA GLY A 61 -11.72 12.61 22.66
C GLY A 61 -12.34 13.82 23.37
N ALA A 62 -11.86 15.03 23.05
CA ALA A 62 -12.41 16.27 23.57
C ALA A 62 -13.86 16.52 23.12
N VAL A 63 -14.16 16.35 21.82
CA VAL A 63 -15.53 16.51 21.29
C VAL A 63 -16.47 15.42 21.78
N ALA A 64 -15.95 14.21 22.00
CA ALA A 64 -16.66 13.11 22.61
C ALA A 64 -16.87 13.31 24.13
N ALA A 65 -16.38 14.40 24.74
CA ALA A 65 -16.44 14.65 26.18
C ALA A 65 -15.87 13.49 27.03
N ALA A 66 -14.86 12.79 26.51
CA ALA A 66 -14.16 11.74 27.25
C ALA A 66 -13.25 12.37 28.32
N PRO A 67 -13.17 11.81 29.53
CA PRO A 67 -12.17 12.18 30.52
C PRO A 67 -10.75 12.08 29.93
N LEU A 68 -9.90 13.07 30.21
CA LEU A 68 -8.57 13.18 29.58
C LEU A 68 -7.68 11.96 29.88
N ASP A 69 -7.73 11.45 31.11
CA ASP A 69 -7.05 10.24 31.55
C ASP A 69 -7.49 9.03 30.72
N LYS A 70 -8.80 8.86 30.51
CA LYS A 70 -9.36 7.76 29.71
C LYS A 70 -9.08 7.90 28.22
N ALA A 71 -9.06 9.13 27.70
CA ALA A 71 -8.69 9.39 26.31
C ALA A 71 -7.22 9.04 26.03
N ILE A 72 -6.31 9.40 26.94
CA ILE A 72 -4.88 9.05 26.85
C ILE A 72 -4.71 7.54 26.96
N GLU A 73 -5.33 6.90 27.97
CA GLU A 73 -5.28 5.44 28.17
C GLU A 73 -5.74 4.69 26.91
N SER A 74 -6.90 5.08 26.35
CA SER A 74 -7.45 4.50 25.12
C SER A 74 -6.54 4.71 23.91
N PHE A 75 -5.95 5.90 23.74
CA PHE A 75 -5.00 6.16 22.67
C PHE A 75 -3.75 5.27 22.81
N THR A 76 -3.16 5.20 24.01
CA THR A 76 -1.95 4.41 24.25
C THR A 76 -2.20 2.91 24.08
N ALA A 77 -3.36 2.42 24.52
CA ALA A 77 -3.76 1.03 24.35
C ALA A 77 -3.97 0.69 22.87
N GLY A 78 -4.77 1.48 22.14
CA GLY A 78 -5.03 1.23 20.72
C GLY A 78 -3.77 1.31 19.85
N LEU A 79 -2.87 2.26 20.14
CA LEU A 79 -1.56 2.33 19.48
C LEU A 79 -0.70 1.11 19.81
N GLY A 80 -0.67 0.71 21.09
CA GLY A 80 0.09 -0.45 21.58
C GLY A 80 -0.36 -1.76 20.95
N ASP A 81 -1.68 -2.00 20.90
CA ASP A 81 -2.29 -3.18 20.30
C ASP A 81 -1.97 -3.27 18.80
N THR A 82 -2.07 -2.15 18.08
CA THR A 82 -1.71 -2.08 16.66
C THR A 82 -0.22 -2.43 16.46
N VAL A 83 0.67 -1.84 17.27
CA VAL A 83 2.11 -2.11 17.18
C VAL A 83 2.44 -3.56 17.54
N ALA A 84 1.75 -4.14 18.53
CA ALA A 84 1.91 -5.54 18.93
C ALA A 84 1.44 -6.49 17.83
N GLY A 85 0.30 -6.20 17.18
CA GLY A 85 -0.28 -7.03 16.14
C GLY A 85 0.53 -7.04 14.84
N VAL A 86 1.04 -5.88 14.41
CA VAL A 86 1.60 -5.74 13.05
C VAL A 86 2.99 -5.09 12.96
N GLY A 87 3.53 -4.56 14.06
CA GLY A 87 4.77 -3.77 14.06
C GLY A 87 6.00 -4.52 13.57
N VAL A 88 6.20 -5.76 13.99
CA VAL A 88 7.34 -6.60 13.56
C VAL A 88 7.32 -6.83 12.05
N LEU A 89 6.14 -7.11 11.50
CA LEU A 89 5.96 -7.39 10.08
C LEU A 89 6.17 -6.13 9.23
N ILE A 90 5.76 -4.95 9.71
CA ILE A 90 6.09 -3.67 9.08
C ILE A 90 7.61 -3.41 9.11
N ALA A 91 8.27 -3.63 10.25
CA ALA A 91 9.71 -3.40 10.40
C ALA A 91 10.55 -4.31 9.50
N LEU A 92 10.27 -5.62 9.50
CA LEU A 92 10.96 -6.59 8.63
C LEU A 92 10.67 -6.32 7.15
N GLY A 93 9.42 -5.97 6.80
CA GLY A 93 9.04 -5.58 5.44
C GLY A 93 9.82 -4.36 4.95
N ALA A 94 9.95 -3.32 5.78
CA ALA A 94 10.72 -2.12 5.46
C ALA A 94 12.21 -2.43 5.26
N ILE A 95 12.82 -3.26 6.11
CA ILE A 95 14.20 -3.71 5.96
C ILE A 95 14.37 -4.48 4.64
N LEU A 96 13.48 -5.43 4.36
CA LEU A 96 13.51 -6.23 3.14
C LEU A 96 13.38 -5.37 1.88
N GLY A 97 12.43 -4.42 1.86
CA GLY A 97 12.24 -3.48 0.77
C GLY A 97 13.47 -2.60 0.54
N LYS A 98 14.10 -2.13 1.62
CA LYS A 98 15.34 -1.33 1.53
C LYS A 98 16.52 -2.14 1.02
N LEU A 99 16.72 -3.36 1.52
CA LEU A 99 17.76 -4.28 1.01
C LEU A 99 17.54 -4.63 -0.46
N LEU A 100 16.29 -4.82 -0.90
CA LEU A 100 15.95 -5.07 -2.29
C LEU A 100 16.31 -3.89 -3.20
N ALA A 101 16.02 -2.67 -2.75
CA ALA A 101 16.37 -1.45 -3.46
C ALA A 101 17.90 -1.24 -3.51
N ASP A 102 18.59 -1.40 -2.37
CA ASP A 102 20.02 -1.12 -2.26
C ASP A 102 20.91 -2.19 -2.91
N SER A 103 20.46 -3.44 -2.93
CA SER A 103 21.18 -4.54 -3.61
C SER A 103 21.06 -4.50 -5.14
N GLY A 104 20.22 -3.63 -5.71
CA GLY A 104 19.87 -3.65 -7.13
C GLY A 104 19.02 -4.87 -7.52
N GLY A 105 18.47 -5.62 -6.56
CA GLY A 105 17.57 -6.74 -6.84
C GLY A 105 16.30 -6.30 -7.58
N ALA A 106 15.73 -5.15 -7.20
CA ALA A 106 14.59 -4.57 -7.92
C ALA A 106 14.93 -4.29 -9.40
N ASP A 107 16.15 -3.79 -9.69
CA ASP A 107 16.60 -3.58 -11.07
C ASP A 107 16.76 -4.90 -11.82
N GLN A 108 17.26 -5.95 -11.18
CA GLN A 108 17.36 -7.29 -11.77
C GLN A 108 15.98 -7.83 -12.20
N ILE A 109 14.94 -7.63 -11.39
CA ILE A 109 13.56 -8.04 -11.73
C ILE A 109 13.09 -7.29 -12.97
N VAL A 110 13.26 -5.97 -12.97
CA VAL A 110 12.86 -5.11 -14.09
C VAL A 110 13.58 -5.54 -15.38
N ASP A 111 14.90 -5.67 -15.35
CA ASP A 111 15.73 -5.97 -16.52
C ASP A 111 15.39 -7.35 -17.09
N THR A 112 15.19 -8.34 -16.22
CA THR A 112 14.84 -9.72 -16.63
C THR A 112 13.45 -9.78 -17.28
N ILE A 113 12.46 -9.10 -16.71
CA ILE A 113 11.08 -9.11 -17.26
C ILE A 113 11.04 -8.31 -18.57
N LEU A 114 11.70 -7.15 -18.65
CA LEU A 114 11.77 -6.34 -19.86
C LEU A 114 12.51 -7.04 -21.00
N ALA A 115 13.58 -7.80 -20.70
CA ALA A 115 14.31 -8.57 -21.71
C ALA A 115 13.43 -9.61 -22.43
N ARG A 116 12.37 -10.08 -21.77
CA ARG A 116 11.39 -11.03 -22.33
C ARG A 116 10.14 -10.34 -22.89
N ALA A 117 10.02 -9.02 -22.72
CA ALA A 117 8.83 -8.29 -23.14
C ALA A 117 8.90 -7.92 -24.63
N SER A 118 7.80 -8.15 -25.34
CA SER A 118 7.61 -7.68 -26.72
C SER A 118 6.98 -6.29 -26.74
N ARG A 119 7.05 -5.61 -27.89
CA ARG A 119 6.39 -4.31 -28.17
C ARG A 119 4.95 -4.24 -27.66
N ARG A 120 4.17 -5.31 -27.81
CA ARG A 120 2.76 -5.38 -27.42
C ARG A 120 2.55 -5.67 -25.93
N SER A 121 3.50 -6.37 -25.29
CA SER A 121 3.41 -6.73 -23.88
C SER A 121 4.05 -5.72 -22.93
N ILE A 122 4.72 -4.66 -23.42
CA ILE A 122 5.34 -3.62 -22.57
C ILE A 122 4.40 -3.08 -21.48
N PRO A 123 3.15 -2.64 -21.75
CA PRO A 123 2.26 -2.15 -20.69
C PRO A 123 1.98 -3.19 -19.61
N TRP A 124 1.86 -4.46 -20.00
CA TRP A 124 1.62 -5.58 -19.09
C TRP A 124 2.86 -5.93 -18.27
N ALA A 125 4.03 -5.93 -18.92
CA ALA A 125 5.31 -6.13 -18.26
C ALA A 125 5.53 -5.06 -17.19
N MET A 126 5.20 -3.79 -17.49
CA MET A 126 5.35 -2.69 -16.55
C MET A 126 4.41 -2.79 -15.35
N ALA A 127 3.15 -3.19 -15.58
CA ALA A 127 2.22 -3.50 -14.49
C ALA A 127 2.71 -4.66 -13.62
N LEU A 128 3.24 -5.72 -14.24
CA LEU A 128 3.78 -6.88 -13.52
C LEU A 128 5.03 -6.53 -12.70
N ILE A 129 5.99 -5.83 -13.31
CA ILE A 129 7.20 -5.35 -12.65
C ILE A 129 6.82 -4.51 -11.44
N ALA A 130 5.94 -3.53 -11.63
CA ALA A 130 5.47 -2.66 -10.56
C ALA A 130 4.73 -3.42 -9.46
N GLY A 131 3.92 -4.42 -9.82
CA GLY A 131 3.24 -5.26 -8.85
C GLY A 131 4.22 -6.08 -8.01
N ILE A 132 5.17 -6.77 -8.64
CA ILE A 132 6.16 -7.59 -7.94
C ILE A 132 7.03 -6.72 -7.03
N VAL A 133 7.54 -5.60 -7.56
CA VAL A 133 8.43 -4.69 -6.82
C VAL A 133 7.67 -3.93 -5.73
N GLY A 134 6.39 -3.65 -5.93
CA GLY A 134 5.52 -2.97 -4.97
C GLY A 134 5.02 -3.82 -3.80
N LEU A 135 5.15 -5.15 -3.86
CA LEU A 135 4.80 -6.02 -2.73
C LEU A 135 5.68 -5.75 -1.48
N PRO A 136 7.02 -5.71 -1.60
CA PRO A 136 7.90 -5.44 -0.45
C PRO A 136 8.32 -3.96 -0.33
N MET A 137 8.28 -3.18 -1.42
CA MET A 137 8.73 -1.79 -1.38
C MET A 137 7.55 -0.84 -1.15
N PHE A 138 7.78 0.19 -0.33
CA PHE A 138 6.82 1.28 -0.19
C PHE A 138 6.54 1.95 -1.54
N PHE A 139 5.31 2.44 -1.70
CA PHE A 139 4.85 3.09 -2.93
C PHE A 139 5.81 4.18 -3.42
N GLU A 140 6.29 5.03 -2.52
CA GLU A 140 7.21 6.13 -2.85
C GLU A 140 8.56 5.62 -3.38
N VAL A 141 9.17 4.65 -2.69
CA VAL A 141 10.45 4.05 -3.10
C VAL A 141 10.30 3.32 -4.44
N GLY A 142 9.22 2.55 -4.60
CA GLY A 142 8.87 1.88 -5.85
C GLY A 142 8.66 2.86 -7.00
N LEU A 143 7.97 3.97 -6.75
CA LEU A 143 7.74 5.00 -7.75
C LEU A 143 9.07 5.63 -8.22
N VAL A 144 9.92 6.04 -7.28
CA VAL A 144 11.23 6.63 -7.59
C VAL A 144 12.10 5.67 -8.41
N LEU A 145 12.07 4.37 -8.10
CA LEU A 145 12.78 3.35 -8.85
C LEU A 145 12.20 3.15 -10.27
N LEU A 146 10.88 3.19 -10.44
CA LEU A 146 10.24 2.94 -11.73
C LEU A 146 10.20 4.14 -12.67
N ILE A 147 10.23 5.38 -12.16
CA ILE A 147 10.29 6.60 -13.00
C ILE A 147 11.38 6.51 -14.09
N PRO A 148 12.67 6.24 -13.76
CA PRO A 148 13.70 6.16 -14.78
C PRO A 148 13.46 5.04 -15.79
N VAL A 149 12.90 3.90 -15.33
CA VAL A 149 12.55 2.75 -16.18
C VAL A 149 11.44 3.11 -17.16
N VAL A 150 10.36 3.73 -16.68
CA VAL A 150 9.21 4.17 -17.47
C VAL A 150 9.68 5.11 -18.58
N LEU A 151 10.49 6.11 -18.23
CA LEU A 151 11.01 7.09 -19.20
C LEU A 151 11.94 6.44 -20.23
N LEU A 152 12.83 5.54 -19.80
CA LEU A 152 13.74 4.82 -20.69
C LEU A 152 13.00 3.92 -21.68
N VAL A 153 12.01 3.16 -21.20
CA VAL A 153 11.18 2.26 -22.03
C VAL A 153 10.31 3.06 -23.00
N ALA A 154 9.72 4.18 -22.54
CA ALA A 154 8.94 5.07 -23.40
C ALA A 154 9.82 5.66 -24.53
N LYS A 155 11.02 6.15 -24.19
CA LYS A 155 11.96 6.71 -25.17
C LYS A 155 12.45 5.67 -26.19
N ARG A 156 12.90 4.49 -25.72
CA ARG A 156 13.41 3.42 -26.60
C ARG A 156 12.33 2.82 -27.50
N GLY A 157 11.11 2.68 -26.99
CA GLY A 157 9.98 2.12 -27.73
C GLY A 157 9.21 3.11 -28.60
N ASN A 158 9.58 4.39 -28.53
CA ASN A 158 8.84 5.53 -29.07
C ASN A 158 7.36 5.46 -28.69
N TYR A 159 7.09 5.25 -27.40
CA TYR A 159 5.75 5.25 -26.83
C TYR A 159 5.52 6.53 -26.03
N SER A 160 4.25 6.93 -25.93
CA SER A 160 3.80 7.88 -24.92
C SER A 160 4.20 7.41 -23.51
N VAL A 161 4.68 8.33 -22.67
CA VAL A 161 5.02 8.06 -21.26
C VAL A 161 3.80 7.52 -20.54
N MET A 162 2.60 8.03 -20.85
CA MET A 162 1.35 7.60 -20.24
C MET A 162 1.05 6.11 -20.46
N ARG A 163 1.40 5.58 -21.64
CA ARG A 163 1.15 4.18 -22.01
C ARG A 163 1.97 3.18 -21.19
N VAL A 164 3.09 3.63 -20.61
CA VAL A 164 4.05 2.83 -19.84
C VAL A 164 3.93 3.15 -18.35
N GLY A 165 3.76 4.43 -18.01
CA GLY A 165 3.66 4.95 -16.66
C GLY A 165 2.36 4.58 -15.95
N ILE A 166 1.20 4.68 -16.60
CA ILE A 166 -0.08 4.32 -15.97
C ILE A 166 -0.11 2.84 -15.52
N PRO A 167 0.28 1.86 -16.35
CA PRO A 167 0.37 0.47 -15.89
C PRO A 167 1.32 0.29 -14.69
N ALA A 168 2.46 0.97 -14.69
CA ALA A 168 3.40 0.90 -13.57
C ALA A 168 2.82 1.51 -12.29
N LEU A 169 2.21 2.70 -12.38
CA LEU A 169 1.54 3.35 -11.26
C LEU A 169 0.40 2.50 -10.71
N ALA A 170 -0.44 1.94 -11.59
CA ALA A 170 -1.51 1.03 -11.18
C ALA A 170 -0.96 -0.21 -10.46
N GLY A 171 0.13 -0.81 -10.95
CA GLY A 171 0.79 -1.95 -10.30
C GLY A 171 1.23 -1.63 -8.87
N LEU A 172 1.94 -0.52 -8.69
CA LEU A 172 2.36 -0.06 -7.36
C LEU A 172 1.16 0.29 -6.47
N SER A 173 0.18 1.03 -6.98
CA SER A 173 -0.98 1.49 -6.19
C SER A 173 -1.87 0.34 -5.73
N VAL A 174 -2.15 -0.63 -6.60
CA VAL A 174 -3.00 -1.78 -6.27
C VAL A 174 -2.32 -2.64 -5.19
N MET A 175 -1.02 -2.92 -5.33
CA MET A 175 -0.30 -3.69 -4.31
C MET A 175 -0.18 -2.94 -2.99
N HIS A 176 0.04 -1.61 -3.05
CA HIS A 176 0.12 -0.77 -1.86
C HIS A 176 -1.20 -0.66 -1.10
N GLY A 177 -2.32 -0.53 -1.84
CA GLY A 177 -3.62 -0.23 -1.25
C GLY A 177 -4.49 -1.44 -0.93
N LEU A 178 -4.34 -2.55 -1.67
CA LEU A 178 -5.26 -3.69 -1.58
C LEU A 178 -4.63 -4.96 -1.00
N VAL A 179 -3.31 -4.98 -0.81
CA VAL A 179 -2.58 -6.20 -0.46
C VAL A 179 -1.78 -5.99 0.83
N PRO A 180 -2.02 -6.78 1.89
CA PRO A 180 -1.14 -6.84 3.06
C PRO A 180 0.29 -7.25 2.63
N PRO A 181 1.38 -6.76 3.24
CA PRO A 181 1.52 -6.22 4.60
C PRO A 181 1.56 -4.68 4.71
N HIS A 182 0.81 -3.94 3.90
CA HIS A 182 0.81 -2.48 4.01
C HIS A 182 0.08 -1.98 5.26
N PRO A 183 0.54 -0.91 5.94
CA PRO A 183 -0.04 -0.46 7.20
C PRO A 183 -1.55 -0.21 7.15
N GLY A 184 -2.07 0.37 6.07
CA GLY A 184 -3.51 0.61 5.91
C GLY A 184 -4.33 -0.69 5.91
N PRO A 185 -4.09 -1.62 4.96
CA PRO A 185 -4.71 -2.94 4.97
C PRO A 185 -4.52 -3.72 6.28
N LEU A 186 -3.33 -3.64 6.90
CA LEU A 186 -3.04 -4.32 8.16
C LEU A 186 -3.88 -3.81 9.31
N VAL A 187 -4.02 -2.49 9.47
CA VAL A 187 -4.87 -1.88 10.49
C VAL A 187 -6.33 -2.27 10.28
N ALA A 188 -6.81 -2.33 9.03
CA ALA A 188 -8.17 -2.77 8.74
C ALA A 188 -8.40 -4.25 9.09
N ILE A 189 -7.42 -5.12 8.82
CA ILE A 189 -7.48 -6.54 9.17
C ILE A 189 -7.51 -6.74 10.68
N ASP A 190 -6.63 -6.03 11.40
CA ASP A 190 -6.53 -6.07 12.85
C ASP A 190 -7.82 -5.59 13.52
N ALA A 191 -8.34 -4.42 13.10
CA ALA A 191 -9.59 -3.87 13.61
C ALA A 191 -10.80 -4.79 13.38
N MET A 192 -10.83 -5.53 12.28
CA MET A 192 -11.90 -6.47 11.96
C MET A 192 -11.65 -7.88 12.53
N ASN A 193 -10.53 -8.12 13.21
CA ASN A 193 -10.07 -9.44 13.65
C ASN A 193 -10.08 -10.47 12.50
N ALA A 194 -9.76 -10.02 11.28
CA ALA A 194 -9.83 -10.84 10.08
C ALA A 194 -8.58 -11.71 9.91
N ASN A 195 -8.73 -12.86 9.24
CA ASN A 195 -7.57 -13.68 8.91
C ASN A 195 -6.71 -12.99 7.83
N LEU A 196 -5.46 -12.71 8.18
CA LEU A 196 -4.48 -12.04 7.32
C LEU A 196 -4.26 -12.76 5.98
N GLY A 197 -4.17 -14.09 5.99
CA GLY A 197 -3.92 -14.89 4.80
C GLY A 197 -5.13 -14.94 3.87
N VAL A 198 -6.35 -15.09 4.42
CA VAL A 198 -7.59 -15.04 3.64
C VAL A 198 -7.79 -13.65 3.03
N THR A 199 -7.52 -12.60 3.80
CA THR A 199 -7.63 -11.22 3.30
C THR A 199 -6.61 -10.94 2.19
N LEU A 200 -5.39 -11.47 2.32
CA LEU A 200 -4.39 -11.44 1.25
C LEU A 200 -4.87 -12.17 -0.01
N ALA A 201 -5.45 -13.36 0.12
CA ALA A 201 -5.98 -14.11 -1.01
C ALA A 201 -7.10 -13.34 -1.72
N LEU A 202 -8.06 -12.80 -0.97
CA LEU A 202 -9.14 -11.96 -1.50
C LEU A 202 -8.60 -10.66 -2.12
N GLY A 203 -7.62 -10.02 -1.47
CA GLY A 203 -6.94 -8.83 -1.96
C GLY A 203 -6.24 -9.07 -3.30
N LEU A 204 -5.63 -10.24 -3.49
CA LEU A 204 -5.04 -10.61 -4.78
C LEU A 204 -6.11 -10.90 -5.85
N VAL A 205 -7.19 -11.60 -5.47
CA VAL A 205 -8.32 -11.90 -6.37
C VAL A 205 -9.00 -10.64 -6.86
N VAL A 206 -9.14 -9.60 -6.02
CA VAL A 206 -9.71 -8.29 -6.42
C VAL A 206 -8.65 -7.39 -7.05
N GLY A 207 -7.41 -7.46 -6.57
CA GLY A 207 -6.30 -6.64 -7.01
C GLY A 207 -5.88 -6.93 -8.44
N VAL A 208 -5.84 -8.21 -8.86
CA VAL A 208 -5.46 -8.57 -10.23
C VAL A 208 -6.41 -7.98 -11.28
N PRO A 209 -7.75 -8.16 -11.19
CA PRO A 209 -8.69 -7.48 -12.08
C PRO A 209 -8.55 -5.95 -12.03
N THR A 210 -8.38 -5.38 -10.85
CA THR A 210 -8.21 -3.92 -10.67
C THR A 210 -6.96 -3.42 -11.39
N LEU A 211 -5.84 -4.14 -11.27
CA LEU A 211 -4.59 -3.83 -11.97
C LEU A 211 -4.74 -3.93 -13.48
N ILE A 212 -5.41 -4.96 -13.97
CA ILE A 212 -5.64 -5.17 -15.39
C ILE A 212 -6.44 -3.99 -15.97
N VAL A 213 -7.54 -3.62 -15.31
CA VAL A 213 -8.44 -2.54 -15.75
C VAL A 213 -7.76 -1.17 -15.62
N ALA A 214 -7.25 -0.82 -14.43
CA ALA A 214 -6.67 0.49 -14.13
C ALA A 214 -5.28 0.71 -14.76
N GLY A 215 -4.56 -0.38 -15.07
CA GLY A 215 -3.22 -0.32 -15.63
C GLY A 215 -3.20 -0.46 -17.16
N PRO A 216 -2.94 -1.66 -17.73
CA PRO A 216 -2.76 -1.82 -19.18
C PRO A 216 -3.96 -1.46 -20.05
N LEU A 217 -5.20 -1.67 -19.58
CA LEU A 217 -6.40 -1.30 -20.33
C LEU A 217 -6.62 0.22 -20.32
N PHE A 218 -6.67 0.82 -19.14
CA PHE A 218 -6.85 2.26 -19.02
C PHE A 218 -5.67 3.05 -19.62
N GLY A 219 -4.43 2.58 -19.47
CA GLY A 219 -3.25 3.21 -20.06
C GLY A 219 -3.30 3.37 -21.58
N LYS A 220 -4.03 2.50 -22.30
CA LYS A 220 -4.27 2.68 -23.74
C LYS A 220 -5.22 3.83 -24.04
N VAL A 221 -6.19 4.08 -23.17
CA VAL A 221 -7.16 5.18 -23.30
C VAL A 221 -6.51 6.49 -22.86
N ALA A 222 -5.84 6.49 -21.71
CA ALA A 222 -5.12 7.65 -21.18
C ALA A 222 -4.07 8.18 -22.16
N ALA A 223 -3.33 7.30 -22.82
CA ALA A 223 -2.35 7.68 -23.85
C ALA A 223 -2.97 8.31 -25.11
N ARG A 224 -4.28 8.17 -25.34
CA ARG A 224 -4.99 8.89 -26.41
C ARG A 224 -5.45 10.28 -25.97
N TRP A 225 -5.64 10.49 -24.67
CA TRP A 225 -6.07 11.78 -24.12
C TRP A 225 -4.91 12.73 -23.88
N VAL A 226 -3.78 12.18 -23.42
CA VAL A 226 -2.57 12.95 -23.14
C VAL A 226 -1.39 12.18 -23.73
N ASP A 227 -0.94 12.61 -24.91
CA ASP A 227 0.28 12.09 -25.52
C ASP A 227 1.49 12.90 -25.05
N THR A 228 2.04 12.51 -23.90
CA THR A 228 3.29 13.09 -23.40
C THR A 228 4.47 12.26 -23.90
N THR A 229 5.27 12.86 -24.76
CA THR A 229 6.58 12.33 -25.11
C THR A 229 7.56 12.55 -23.94
N PRO A 230 8.55 11.66 -23.76
CA PRO A 230 9.58 11.87 -22.74
C PRO A 230 10.28 13.23 -22.94
N PRO A 231 10.52 14.03 -21.89
CA PRO A 231 11.19 15.32 -22.02
C PRO A 231 12.54 15.19 -22.72
N ALA A 232 12.79 16.02 -23.73
CA ALA A 232 14.08 16.04 -24.44
C ALA A 232 15.20 16.45 -23.46
N GLY A 233 16.31 15.70 -23.46
CA GLY A 233 17.46 15.95 -22.58
C GLY A 233 17.41 15.25 -21.22
N VAL A 234 16.27 14.69 -20.82
CA VAL A 234 16.18 13.85 -19.61
C VAL A 234 16.34 12.40 -20.05
N VAL A 235 17.59 11.93 -20.13
CA VAL A 235 17.85 10.49 -20.03
C VAL A 235 18.12 10.26 -18.55
N PRO A 236 17.15 9.76 -17.77
CA PRO A 236 17.45 9.37 -16.41
C PRO A 236 18.53 8.30 -16.49
N GLU A 237 19.72 8.62 -16.00
CA GLU A 237 20.72 7.62 -15.75
C GLU A 237 20.14 6.77 -14.61
N ARG A 238 19.81 5.53 -14.94
CA ARG A 238 19.41 4.57 -13.93
C ARG A 238 20.66 4.41 -13.06
N ALA A 239 20.56 4.64 -11.75
CA ALA A 239 21.68 4.44 -10.85
C ALA A 239 22.16 3.00 -11.04
N THR A 240 23.23 2.81 -11.81
CA THR A 240 23.83 1.51 -12.01
C THR A 240 24.52 1.20 -10.71
N SER A 241 23.83 0.52 -9.80
CA SER A 241 24.54 -0.31 -8.83
C SER A 241 25.44 -1.22 -9.67
N GLU A 242 26.73 -1.26 -9.33
CA GLU A 242 27.74 -1.99 -10.09
C GLU A 242 27.19 -3.37 -10.49
N LEU A 243 27.14 -3.62 -11.79
CA LEU A 243 26.49 -4.80 -12.38
C LEU A 243 27.05 -6.11 -11.79
N ASP A 244 28.26 -6.07 -11.24
CA ASP A 244 28.96 -7.20 -10.63
C ASP A 244 28.43 -7.67 -9.26
N ARG A 245 27.52 -6.92 -8.61
CA ARG A 245 26.99 -7.28 -7.26
C ARG A 245 25.50 -7.59 -7.20
N ARG A 246 24.80 -7.68 -8.33
CA ARG A 246 23.35 -7.91 -8.34
C ARG A 246 22.99 -9.35 -7.96
N PRO A 247 22.00 -9.56 -7.08
CA PRO A 247 21.51 -10.91 -6.78
C PRO A 247 20.84 -11.54 -8.01
N ALA A 248 20.92 -12.86 -8.13
CA ALA A 248 20.29 -13.59 -9.23
C ALA A 248 18.77 -13.42 -9.23
N PHE A 249 18.14 -13.32 -10.41
CA PHE A 249 16.69 -13.11 -10.56
C PHE A 249 15.84 -14.08 -9.73
N GLY A 250 16.19 -15.37 -9.71
CA GLY A 250 15.47 -16.37 -8.94
C GLY A 250 15.57 -16.15 -7.43
N ALA A 251 16.75 -15.79 -6.92
CA ALA A 251 16.95 -15.48 -5.51
C ALA A 251 16.17 -14.21 -5.12
N THR A 252 16.23 -13.17 -5.94
CA THR A 252 15.47 -11.94 -5.72
C THR A 252 13.97 -12.19 -5.74
N LEU A 253 13.46 -12.90 -6.75
CA LEU A 253 12.03 -13.20 -6.86
C LEU A 253 11.55 -14.06 -5.69
N ALA A 254 12.32 -15.08 -5.30
CA ALA A 254 12.02 -15.89 -4.12
C ALA A 254 11.98 -15.02 -2.87
N THR A 255 12.95 -14.13 -2.68
CA THR A 255 13.03 -13.22 -1.52
C THR A 255 11.83 -12.28 -1.45
N VAL A 256 11.41 -11.73 -2.59
CA VAL A 256 10.26 -10.83 -2.71
C VAL A 256 8.93 -11.56 -2.44
N LEU A 257 8.78 -12.77 -2.99
CA LEU A 257 7.55 -13.54 -2.87
C LEU A 257 7.46 -14.33 -1.55
N LEU A 258 8.58 -14.57 -0.86
CA LEU A 258 8.65 -15.39 0.35
C LEU A 258 7.64 -14.94 1.41
N PRO A 259 7.56 -13.65 1.82
CA PRO A 259 6.58 -13.23 2.82
C PRO A 259 5.14 -13.48 2.37
N VAL A 260 4.83 -13.19 1.10
CA VAL A 260 3.49 -13.37 0.51
C VAL A 260 3.09 -14.84 0.50
N VAL A 261 4.00 -15.73 0.08
CA VAL A 261 3.77 -17.17 0.07
C VAL A 261 3.57 -17.72 1.49
N LEU A 262 4.38 -17.28 2.45
CA LEU A 262 4.23 -17.68 3.86
C LEU A 262 2.89 -17.19 4.44
N MET A 263 2.47 -15.97 4.12
CA MET A 263 1.18 -15.43 4.53
C MET A 263 -0.01 -16.16 3.90
N LEU A 264 0.10 -16.55 2.62
CA LEU A 264 -0.91 -17.38 1.94
C LEU A 264 -0.95 -18.80 2.50
N ALA A 265 0.19 -19.38 2.88
CA ALA A 265 0.23 -20.70 3.52
C ALA A 265 -0.51 -20.68 4.87
N LYS A 266 -0.37 -19.60 5.66
CA LYS A 266 -1.16 -19.37 6.88
C LYS A 266 -2.67 -19.27 6.60
N ALA A 267 -3.10 -18.94 5.39
CA ALA A 267 -4.52 -18.92 5.04
C ALA A 267 -5.14 -20.33 4.95
N LEU A 268 -4.32 -21.36 4.74
CA LEU A 268 -4.74 -22.74 4.50
C LEU A 268 -4.72 -23.60 5.78
N THR A 269 -4.19 -23.08 6.87
CA THR A 269 -4.02 -23.76 8.17
C THR A 269 -4.69 -22.96 9.28
#